data_AF-A0A7G1NYD5-F1
#
_entry.id   AF-A0A7G1NYD5-F1
#
_cell.length_a   1.000
_cell.length_b   1.000
_cell.length_c   1.000
_cell.angle_alpha   90.00
_cell.angle_beta   90.00
_cell.angle_gamma   90.00
#
_symmetry.space_group_name_H-M   'P 1'
#
loop_
_entity.id
_entity.type
_entity.pdbx_description
1 polymer ?
#
loop_
_entity_poly.entity_id
_entity_poly.type
_entity_poly.pdbx_seq_one_letter_code
_entity_poly.pdbx_strand_id
1 'polypeptide(L)'
;MHGETGSAADKKVQVMPRFTEFDASSLRHTSAVEGGFPWRGQAVTLIRIDTKGIVTQATRITEKRAMLTQAGPKDLVLAAWPGQWSQDVFLVDDLKAAREEVG
;
A
#
# COMPACT_ATOMS: atom_id res chain seq x y z
N MET A 1 36.86 19.60 38.33
CA MET A 1 36.75 18.15 38.08
C MET A 1 35.35 17.75 38.55
N HIS A 2 34.38 17.31 37.78
CA HIS A 2 34.33 16.75 36.43
C HIS A 2 33.04 17.29 35.77
N GLY A 3 33.13 17.64 34.48
CA GLY A 3 31.95 17.72 33.64
C GLY A 3 31.57 16.31 33.19
N GLU A 4 30.28 16.02 33.08
CA GLU A 4 29.80 14.97 32.19
C GLU A 4 28.59 15.50 31.44
N THR A 5 28.85 15.70 30.16
CA THR A 5 27.96 16.06 29.08
C THR A 5 26.77 15.09 29.01
N GLY A 6 25.56 15.63 29.13
CA GLY A 6 24.35 14.91 28.73
C GLY A 6 24.41 14.58 27.25
N SER A 7 24.71 13.32 26.95
CA SER A 7 24.66 12.75 25.60
C SER A 7 23.21 12.80 25.11
N ALA A 8 22.89 13.81 24.30
CA ALA A 8 21.71 13.80 23.46
C ALA A 8 21.84 12.58 22.54
N ALA A 9 21.01 11.56 22.77
CA ALA A 9 20.86 10.45 21.86
C ALA A 9 20.34 11.02 20.54
N ASP A 10 21.26 11.19 19.60
CA ASP A 10 21.01 11.51 18.21
C ASP A 10 20.08 10.41 17.68
N LYS A 11 18.77 10.67 17.67
CA LYS A 11 17.83 9.86 16.91
C LYS A 11 18.31 9.98 15.47
N LYS A 12 19.07 9.00 15.01
CA LYS A 12 19.34 8.82 13.58
C LYS A 12 17.97 8.80 12.91
N VAL A 13 17.58 9.93 12.33
CA VAL A 13 16.50 9.99 11.38
C VAL A 13 17.01 9.11 10.26
N GLN A 14 16.55 7.87 10.22
CA GLN A 14 16.83 6.98 9.11
C GLN A 14 16.20 7.67 7.91
N VAL A 15 17.04 8.29 7.08
CA VAL A 15 16.61 8.93 5.84
C VAL A 15 16.12 7.77 4.98
N MET A 16 14.79 7.55 4.99
CA MET A 16 14.21 6.51 4.16
C MET A 16 14.53 6.83 2.70
N PRO A 17 14.93 5.83 1.91
CA PRO A 17 15.15 6.05 0.49
C PRO A 17 13.84 6.56 -0.10
N ARG A 18 13.91 7.66 -0.84
CA ARG A 18 12.79 8.07 -1.69
C ARG A 18 12.68 7.02 -2.79
N PHE A 19 11.57 6.30 -2.81
CA PHE A 19 11.27 5.36 -3.88
C PHE A 19 10.87 6.19 -5.09
N THR A 20 11.75 6.20 -6.10
CA THR A 20 11.43 6.82 -7.40
C THR A 20 10.53 5.93 -8.23
N GLU A 21 10.58 4.62 -7.99
CA GLU A 21 9.81 3.58 -8.68
C GLU A 21 9.72 2.32 -7.80
N PHE A 22 8.66 1.54 -7.98
CA PHE A 22 8.49 0.22 -7.37
C PHE A 22 8.47 -0.84 -8.46
N ASP A 23 9.33 -1.85 -8.36
CA ASP A 23 9.26 -3.02 -9.24
C ASP A 23 8.22 -4.02 -8.69
N ALA A 24 7.04 -4.02 -9.31
CA ALA A 24 5.95 -4.93 -8.99
C ALA A 24 5.71 -5.98 -10.09
N SER A 25 6.67 -6.16 -11.01
CA SER A 25 6.53 -7.00 -12.22
C SER A 25 6.26 -8.49 -11.93
N SER A 26 6.62 -8.96 -10.73
CA SER A 26 6.39 -10.34 -10.28
C SER A 26 5.01 -10.54 -9.64
N LEU A 27 4.22 -9.49 -9.44
CA LEU A 27 2.89 -9.58 -8.86
C LEU A 27 1.83 -9.80 -9.93
N ARG A 28 0.78 -10.54 -9.58
CA ARG A 28 -0.42 -10.65 -10.42
C ARG A 28 -1.19 -9.33 -10.39
N HIS A 29 -1.87 -9.02 -11.48
CA HIS A 29 -2.66 -7.81 -11.61
C HIS A 29 -4.10 -8.04 -11.17
N THR A 30 -4.72 -7.04 -10.55
CA THR A 30 -6.16 -7.10 -10.21
C THR A 30 -7.05 -7.20 -11.45
N SER A 31 -6.65 -6.58 -12.57
CA SER A 31 -7.35 -6.66 -13.85
C SER A 31 -7.34 -8.06 -14.48
N ALA A 32 -6.39 -8.91 -14.10
CA ALA A 32 -6.22 -10.26 -14.64
C ALA A 32 -7.01 -11.34 -13.88
N VAL A 33 -7.74 -10.97 -12.82
CA VAL A 33 -8.55 -11.92 -12.06
C VAL A 33 -9.82 -12.27 -12.83
N GLU A 34 -9.96 -13.54 -13.20
CA GLU A 34 -11.16 -14.06 -13.86
C GLU A 34 -12.41 -13.81 -13.01
N GLY A 35 -13.47 -13.31 -13.64
CA GLY A 35 -14.71 -12.94 -12.94
C GLY A 35 -14.66 -11.60 -12.20
N GLY A 36 -13.52 -10.90 -12.25
CA GLY A 36 -13.34 -9.58 -11.63
C GLY A 36 -12.82 -9.66 -10.19
N PHE A 37 -12.09 -8.61 -9.78
CA PHE A 37 -11.53 -8.54 -8.44
C PHE A 37 -12.61 -8.16 -7.40
N PRO A 38 -12.69 -8.82 -6.22
CA PRO A 38 -13.76 -8.61 -5.24
C PRO A 38 -13.54 -7.38 -4.36
N TRP A 39 -13.42 -6.19 -4.95
CA TRP A 39 -13.04 -4.92 -4.30
C TRP A 39 -13.76 -4.61 -2.98
N ARG A 40 -15.09 -4.85 -2.95
CA ARG A 40 -15.96 -4.56 -1.79
C ARG A 40 -15.92 -5.65 -0.72
N GLY A 41 -15.25 -6.76 -0.96
CA GLY A 41 -15.13 -7.86 -0.02
C GLY A 41 -14.48 -7.42 1.28
N GLN A 42 -15.07 -7.78 2.42
CA GLN A 42 -14.51 -7.48 3.75
C GLN A 42 -13.15 -8.14 3.98
N ALA A 43 -12.89 -9.23 3.26
CA ALA A 43 -11.63 -9.96 3.33
C ALA A 43 -10.50 -9.29 2.51
N VAL A 44 -10.82 -8.34 1.63
CA VAL A 44 -9.82 -7.61 0.85
C VAL A 44 -9.22 -6.49 1.69
N THR A 45 -7.90 -6.46 1.80
CA THR A 45 -7.13 -5.36 2.39
C THR A 45 -6.37 -4.64 1.30
N LEU A 46 -6.51 -3.32 1.22
CA LEU A 46 -5.64 -2.49 0.38
C LEU A 46 -4.44 -2.02 1.18
N ILE A 47 -3.27 -2.03 0.56
CA ILE A 47 -2.03 -1.49 1.10
C ILE A 47 -1.51 -0.47 0.11
N ARG A 48 -1.21 0.75 0.57
CA ARG A 48 -0.57 1.79 -0.22
C ARG A 48 0.80 2.09 0.35
N ILE A 49 1.80 2.17 -0.52
CA ILE A 49 3.15 2.62 -0.21
C ILE A 49 3.41 3.87 -1.03
N ASP A 50 3.65 5.00 -0.37
CA ASP A 50 3.95 6.25 -1.06
C ASP A 50 5.44 6.36 -1.44
N THR A 51 5.78 7.38 -2.24
CA THR A 51 7.17 7.65 -2.67
C THR A 51 8.15 7.98 -1.52
N LYS A 52 7.66 8.23 -0.30
CA LYS A 52 8.49 8.41 0.90
C LYS A 52 8.69 7.10 1.68
N GLY A 53 8.06 6.01 1.23
CA GLY A 53 8.07 4.72 1.91
C GLY A 53 7.03 4.59 3.03
N ILE A 54 6.07 5.53 3.12
CA ILE A 54 5.01 5.44 4.13
C ILE A 54 4.02 4.38 3.69
N VAL A 55 3.79 3.40 4.57
CA VAL A 55 2.84 2.31 4.35
C VAL A 55 1.55 2.60 5.10
N THR A 56 0.43 2.51 4.38
CA THR A 56 -0.92 2.63 4.95
C THR A 56 -1.78 1.47 4.49
N GLN A 57 -2.76 1.07 5.31
CA GLN A 57 -3.68 -0.02 5.00
C GLN A 57 -5.14 0.44 5.11
N ALA A 58 -6.01 -0.18 4.33
CA ALA A 58 -7.45 0.05 4.35
C ALA A 58 -8.22 -1.27 4.26
N THR A 59 -9.14 -1.48 5.21
CA THR A 59 -9.93 -2.72 5.32
C THR A 59 -11.42 -2.44 5.13
N ARG A 60 -11.89 -1.28 5.60
CA ARG A 60 -13.29 -0.86 5.46
C ARG A 60 -13.52 -0.19 4.12
N ILE A 61 -14.74 -0.29 3.60
CA ILE A 61 -15.08 0.30 2.30
C ILE A 61 -14.77 1.81 2.24
N THR A 62 -15.07 2.56 3.30
CA THR A 62 -14.80 3.99 3.39
C THR A 62 -13.31 4.31 3.39
N GLU A 63 -12.50 3.49 4.06
CA GLU A 63 -11.03 3.61 4.07
C GLU A 63 -10.45 3.29 2.69
N LYS A 64 -10.97 2.25 2.01
CA LYS A 64 -10.54 1.86 0.66
C LYS A 64 -10.78 3.00 -0.33
N ARG A 65 -11.96 3.61 -0.26
CA ARG A 65 -12.31 4.81 -1.07
C ARG A 65 -11.31 5.93 -0.82
N ALA A 66 -11.12 6.31 0.43
CA ALA A 66 -10.20 7.38 0.80
C ALA A 66 -8.77 7.10 0.33
N MET A 67 -8.28 5.87 0.51
CA MET A 67 -6.96 5.46 0.05
C MET A 67 -6.81 5.57 -1.47
N LEU A 68 -7.78 5.04 -2.24
CA LEU A 68 -7.74 5.07 -3.70
C LEU A 68 -7.85 6.49 -4.24
N THR A 69 -8.63 7.37 -3.59
CA THR A 69 -8.69 8.81 -3.93
C THR A 69 -7.34 9.51 -3.66
N GLN A 70 -6.65 9.15 -2.58
CA GLN A 70 -5.37 9.74 -2.21
C GLN A 70 -4.17 9.18 -2.98
N ALA A 71 -4.28 7.97 -3.52
CA ALA A 71 -3.21 7.30 -4.26
C ALA A 71 -2.83 8.10 -5.51
N GLY A 72 -1.56 8.52 -5.54
CA GLY A 72 -0.96 9.17 -6.69
C GLY A 72 -0.39 8.17 -7.70
N PRO A 73 -0.02 8.62 -8.91
CA PRO A 73 0.46 7.75 -9.98
C PRO A 73 1.81 7.07 -9.70
N LYS A 74 2.55 7.50 -8.66
CA LYS A 74 3.84 6.92 -8.25
C LYS A 74 3.74 6.08 -6.98
N ASP A 75 2.55 5.98 -6.40
CA ASP A 75 2.35 5.16 -5.23
C ASP A 75 2.12 3.72 -5.66
N LEU A 76 2.68 2.76 -4.93
CA LEU A 76 2.36 1.36 -5.10
C LEU A 76 1.09 1.06 -4.31
N VAL A 77 0.07 0.53 -4.97
CA VAL A 77 -1.14 0.04 -4.33
C VAL A 77 -1.26 -1.46 -4.56
N LEU A 78 -1.40 -2.20 -3.47
CA LEU A 78 -1.55 -3.64 -3.45
C LEU A 78 -2.92 -4.01 -2.89
N ALA A 79 -3.49 -5.09 -3.40
CA ALA A 79 -4.67 -5.71 -2.83
C ALA A 79 -4.31 -7.10 -2.32
N ALA A 80 -4.47 -7.32 -1.01
CA ALA A 80 -4.39 -8.63 -0.40
C ALA A 80 -5.79 -9.22 -0.29
N TRP A 81 -5.99 -10.41 -0.84
CA TRP A 81 -7.25 -11.13 -0.76
C TRP A 81 -6.94 -12.56 -0.31
N PRO A 82 -7.60 -13.07 0.75
CA PRO A 82 -7.47 -14.48 1.11
C PRO A 82 -8.10 -15.33 0.00
N GLY A 83 -7.26 -16.01 -0.77
CA GLY A 83 -7.69 -17.10 -1.63
C GLY A 83 -8.09 -18.32 -0.79
N GLN A 84 -8.65 -19.32 -1.46
CA GLN A 84 -9.13 -20.56 -0.83
C GLN A 84 -8.00 -21.37 -0.15
N TRP A 85 -6.73 -21.13 -0.53
CA TRP A 85 -5.56 -21.89 -0.05
C TRP A 85 -4.39 -21.02 0.44
N SER A 86 -4.30 -19.75 0.04
CA SER A 86 -3.26 -18.79 0.45
C SER A 86 -3.74 -17.35 0.35
N GLN A 87 -3.13 -16.45 1.14
CA GLN A 87 -3.33 -15.02 0.97
C GLN A 87 -2.59 -14.56 -0.29
N ASP A 88 -3.34 -14.14 -1.30
CA ASP A 88 -2.80 -13.68 -2.56
C ASP A 88 -2.67 -12.16 -2.55
N VAL A 89 -1.53 -11.67 -3.02
CA VAL A 89 -1.23 -10.24 -3.15
C VAL A 89 -1.21 -9.89 -4.63
N PHE A 90 -1.97 -8.85 -4.98
CA PHE A 90 -2.13 -8.35 -6.34
C PHE A 90 -1.67 -6.90 -6.42
N LEU A 91 -1.07 -6.54 -7.56
CA LEU A 91 -0.88 -5.15 -7.95
C LEU A 91 -2.22 -4.56 -8.39
N VAL A 92 -2.58 -3.41 -7.82
CA VAL A 92 -3.67 -2.58 -8.34
C VAL A 92 -3.14 -1.78 -9.52
N ASP A 93 -3.29 -2.35 -10.71
CA ASP A 93 -2.74 -1.85 -11.95
C ASP A 93 -3.62 -0.79 -12.64
N ASP A 94 -4.92 -0.77 -12.33
CA ASP A 94 -5.87 0.26 -12.77
C ASP A 94 -6.55 0.93 -11.56
N LEU A 95 -5.97 2.05 -11.12
CA LEU A 95 -6.55 2.86 -10.03
C LEU A 95 -7.89 3.49 -10.39
N LYS A 96 -8.17 3.72 -11.68
CA LYS A 96 -9.45 4.31 -12.10
C LYS A 96 -10.56 3.27 -11.96
N ALA A 97 -10.37 2.08 -12.52
CA ALA A 97 -11.33 0.98 -12.38
C ALA A 97 -11.54 0.60 -10.91
N ALA A 98 -10.46 0.56 -10.11
CA ALA A 98 -10.56 0.29 -8.68
C ALA A 98 -11.45 1.31 -7.94
N ARG A 99 -11.36 2.60 -8.27
CA ARG A 99 -12.21 3.66 -7.68
C ARG A 99 -13.67 3.46 -8.04
N GLU A 100 -13.96 3.16 -9.30
CA GLU A 100 -15.32 2.93 -9.79
C GLU A 100 -15.97 1.70 -9.14
N GLU A 101 -15.23 0.60 -9.00
CA GLU A 101 -15.72 -0.64 -8.40
C GLU A 101 -15.96 -0.52 -6.87
N VAL A 102 -15.04 0.13 -6.15
CA VAL A 102 -15.23 0.40 -4.71
C VAL A 102 -16.40 1.38 -4.48
N GLY A 103 -16.63 2.29 -5.44
CA GLY A 103 -17.71 3.30 -5.44
C GLY A 103 -17.37 4.55 -4.65
#